data_AF-T2JGA3-F1
#
_entry.id   AF-T2JGA3-F1
#
_cell.length_a   1.000
_cell.length_b   1.000
_cell.length_c   1.000
_cell.angle_alpha   90.00
_cell.angle_beta   90.00
_cell.angle_gamma   90.00
#
_symmetry.space_group_name_H-M   'P 1'
#
loop_
_entity.id
_entity.type
_entity.pdbx_description
1 polymer ?
#
loop_
_entity_poly.entity_id
_entity_poly.type
_entity_poly.pdbx_seq_one_letter_code
_entity_poly.pdbx_strand_id
1 'polypeptide(L)'
;MAIYNSEDDCIKLRELLMLGKLKEADQKTAQIILKLTNREKQGCLYQEHLVDLPCHQLKIINQIWYEASNGYFGFSVQKKLYQDLGGKHYYDPKIWCAFGEKVGWRKNDNWLSYTDLNFNLWAPQGHLPMLGMQFWGLRGWLTLLINRLNSCQI
;
A
#
# COMPACT_ATOMS: atom_id res chain seq x y z
N MET A 1 -14.96 7.47 19.75
CA MET A 1 -15.83 6.41 19.20
C MET A 1 -15.35 5.90 17.83
N ALA A 2 -14.03 5.75 17.62
CA ALA A 2 -13.45 5.27 16.34
C ALA A 2 -12.56 4.02 16.50
N ILE A 3 -12.34 3.56 17.74
CA ILE A 3 -11.39 2.48 18.04
C ILE A 3 -12.04 1.10 17.84
N TYR A 4 -13.37 0.98 18.03
CA TYR A 4 -14.06 -0.31 17.95
C TYR A 4 -14.23 -0.88 16.53
N ASN A 5 -13.98 -0.08 15.48
CA ASN A 5 -14.32 -0.49 14.12
C ASN A 5 -13.12 -0.84 13.22
N SER A 6 -11.87 -0.70 13.68
CA SER A 6 -10.67 -1.03 12.87
C SER A 6 -10.21 -2.47 13.02
N GLU A 7 -10.59 -3.15 14.12
CA GLU A 7 -10.29 -4.56 14.36
C GLU A 7 -11.06 -5.47 13.40
N ASP A 8 -12.37 -5.28 13.29
CA ASP A 8 -13.23 -6.00 12.32
C ASP A 8 -12.76 -5.83 10.87
N ASP A 9 -12.30 -4.62 10.52
CA ASP A 9 -11.78 -4.37 9.19
C ASP A 9 -10.49 -5.16 8.92
N CYS A 10 -9.60 -5.28 9.91
CA CYS A 10 -8.38 -6.07 9.80
C CYS A 10 -8.64 -7.57 9.80
N ILE A 11 -9.63 -8.05 10.56
CA ILE A 11 -10.12 -9.43 10.45
C ILE A 11 -10.58 -9.69 9.01
N LYS A 12 -11.39 -8.77 8.45
CA LYS A 12 -11.88 -8.94 7.08
C LYS A 12 -10.76 -8.92 6.04
N LEU A 13 -9.77 -8.05 6.21
CA LEU A 13 -8.57 -8.03 5.37
C LEU A 13 -7.85 -9.39 5.41
N ARG A 14 -7.64 -9.95 6.60
CA ARG A 14 -7.00 -11.26 6.79
C ARG A 14 -7.78 -12.38 6.10
N GLU A 15 -9.10 -12.41 6.24
CA GLU A 15 -9.95 -13.39 5.56
C GLU A 15 -9.82 -13.32 4.04
N LEU A 16 -9.87 -12.12 3.46
CA LEU A 16 -9.76 -11.94 2.01
C LEU A 16 -8.41 -12.46 1.49
N LEU A 17 -7.32 -12.16 2.22
CA LEU A 17 -5.99 -12.63 1.86
C LEU A 17 -5.85 -14.15 1.98
N MET A 18 -6.39 -14.76 3.04
CA MET A 18 -6.41 -16.22 3.19
C MET A 18 -7.19 -16.94 2.09
N LEU A 19 -8.25 -16.31 1.57
CA LEU A 19 -9.04 -16.82 0.46
C LEU A 19 -8.41 -16.55 -0.92
N GLY A 20 -7.23 -15.94 -0.97
CA GLY A 20 -6.56 -15.57 -2.22
C GLY A 20 -7.25 -14.43 -2.98
N LYS A 21 -8.17 -13.70 -2.35
CA LYS A 21 -8.91 -12.57 -2.94
C LYS A 21 -8.08 -11.29 -2.87
N LEU A 22 -6.94 -11.29 -3.56
CA LEU A 22 -5.92 -10.25 -3.44
C LEU A 22 -6.41 -8.87 -3.90
N LYS A 23 -7.28 -8.82 -4.92
CA LYS A 23 -7.84 -7.56 -5.41
C LYS A 23 -8.80 -6.93 -4.40
N GLU A 24 -9.66 -7.73 -3.81
CA GLU A 24 -10.59 -7.29 -2.76
C GLU A 24 -9.84 -6.93 -1.48
N ALA A 25 -8.77 -7.66 -1.14
CA ALA A 25 -7.89 -7.32 -0.02
C ALA A 25 -7.20 -5.98 -0.22
N ASP A 26 -6.73 -5.70 -1.44
CA ASP A 26 -6.12 -4.41 -1.79
C ASP A 26 -7.11 -3.25 -1.66
N GLN A 27 -8.33 -3.43 -2.20
CA GLN A 27 -9.43 -2.47 -2.03
C GLN A 27 -9.83 -2.28 -0.56
N LYS A 28 -9.89 -3.37 0.22
CA LYS A 28 -10.19 -3.31 1.66
C LYS A 28 -9.09 -2.56 2.41
N THR A 29 -7.83 -2.74 2.03
CA THR A 29 -6.70 -1.99 2.60
C THR A 29 -6.86 -0.49 2.35
N ALA A 30 -7.25 -0.11 1.13
CA ALA A 30 -7.55 1.29 0.79
C ALA A 30 -8.68 1.88 1.65
N GLN A 31 -9.77 1.12 1.80
CA GLN A 31 -10.92 1.52 2.64
C GLN A 31 -10.51 1.73 4.11
N ILE A 32 -9.70 0.82 4.67
CA ILE A 32 -9.18 0.94 6.03
C ILE A 32 -8.37 2.23 6.17
N ILE A 33 -7.46 2.50 5.25
CA ILE A 33 -6.61 3.70 5.28
C ILE A 33 -7.48 4.98 5.19
N LEU A 34 -8.48 5.00 4.31
CA LEU A 34 -9.43 6.12 4.22
C LEU A 34 -10.20 6.32 5.52
N LYS A 35 -10.66 5.25 6.18
CA LYS A 35 -11.36 5.31 7.46
C LYS A 35 -10.48 5.84 8.59
N LEU A 36 -9.24 5.35 8.70
CA LEU A 36 -8.28 5.80 9.73
C LEU A 36 -7.91 7.28 9.61
N THR A 37 -8.07 7.85 8.42
CA THR A 37 -7.78 9.25 8.14
C THR A 37 -9.04 10.12 8.08
N ASN A 38 -10.24 9.56 8.33
CA ASN A 38 -11.54 10.21 8.19
C ASN A 38 -11.81 10.76 6.77
N ARG A 39 -11.42 9.99 5.76
CA ARG A 39 -11.44 10.35 4.34
C ARG A 39 -12.32 9.44 3.47
N GLU A 40 -13.16 8.62 4.09
CA GLU A 40 -14.04 7.66 3.40
C GLU A 40 -14.93 8.34 2.34
N LYS A 41 -15.50 9.51 2.67
CA LYS A 41 -16.38 10.25 1.75
C LYS A 41 -15.63 10.82 0.54
N GLN A 42 -14.36 11.15 0.71
CA GLN A 42 -13.57 11.81 -0.32
C GLN A 42 -12.82 10.81 -1.21
N GLY A 43 -12.55 9.60 -0.70
CA GLY A 43 -11.92 8.53 -1.49
C GLY A 43 -10.45 8.79 -1.88
N CYS A 44 -9.85 9.88 -1.38
CA CYS A 44 -8.48 10.26 -1.66
C CYS A 44 -7.80 10.83 -0.40
N LEU A 45 -6.48 10.68 -0.34
CA LEU A 45 -5.66 11.30 0.71
C LEU A 45 -4.64 12.24 0.09
N TYR A 46 -4.21 13.18 0.91
CA TYR A 46 -3.07 14.05 0.66
C TYR A 46 -2.01 13.82 1.74
N GLN A 47 -0.80 14.36 1.55
CA GLN A 47 0.34 14.11 2.42
C GLN A 47 0.03 14.37 3.91
N GLU A 48 -0.70 15.43 4.21
CA GLU A 48 -1.10 15.82 5.56
C GLU A 48 -1.96 14.77 6.26
N HIS A 49 -2.75 13.99 5.51
CA HIS A 49 -3.61 12.95 6.07
C HIS A 49 -2.83 11.69 6.47
N LEU A 50 -1.67 11.45 5.85
CA LEU A 50 -0.84 10.29 6.17
C LEU A 50 -0.09 10.47 7.50
N VAL A 51 0.05 11.72 7.97
CA VAL A 51 0.69 12.05 9.26
C VAL A 51 -0.14 11.54 10.44
N ASP A 52 -1.44 11.32 10.26
CA ASP A 52 -2.33 10.87 11.34
C ASP A 52 -2.55 9.35 11.35
N LEU A 53 -2.05 8.62 10.34
CA LEU A 53 -2.26 7.17 10.23
C LEU A 53 -1.68 6.40 11.44
N PRO A 54 -2.48 5.77 12.31
CA PRO A 54 -1.96 5.18 13.54
C PRO A 54 -0.93 4.07 13.26
N CYS A 55 0.26 4.18 13.87
CA CYS A 55 1.34 3.21 13.63
C CYS A 55 0.95 1.78 14.01
N HIS A 56 0.18 1.61 15.09
CA HIS A 56 -0.35 0.31 15.48
C HIS A 56 -1.14 -0.35 14.34
N GLN A 57 -2.05 0.41 13.72
CA GLN A 57 -2.87 -0.12 12.64
C GLN A 57 -2.06 -0.38 11.37
N LEU A 58 -1.11 0.50 11.03
CA LEU A 58 -0.25 0.33 9.87
C LEU A 58 0.65 -0.92 10.01
N LYS A 59 1.15 -1.20 11.22
CA LYS A 59 1.88 -2.42 11.55
C LYS A 59 1.02 -3.66 11.35
N ILE A 60 -0.22 -3.66 11.84
CA ILE A 60 -1.16 -4.78 11.66
C ILE A 60 -1.42 -5.03 10.17
N ILE A 61 -1.76 -3.98 9.40
CA ILE A 61 -2.00 -4.12 7.95
C ILE A 61 -0.77 -4.70 7.25
N ASN A 62 0.42 -4.16 7.53
CA ASN A 62 1.66 -4.67 6.97
C ASN A 62 1.89 -6.15 7.32
N GLN A 63 1.68 -6.52 8.59
CA GLN A 63 1.89 -7.89 9.06
C GLN A 63 0.92 -8.87 8.39
N ILE A 64 -0.35 -8.51 8.23
CA ILE A 64 -1.34 -9.37 7.55
C ILE A 64 -0.92 -9.63 6.10
N TRP A 65 -0.52 -8.58 5.36
CA TRP A 65 -0.02 -8.73 3.99
C TRP A 65 1.25 -9.59 3.93
N TYR A 66 2.19 -9.35 4.83
CA TYR A 66 3.46 -10.07 4.88
C TYR A 66 3.24 -11.57 5.17
N GLU A 67 2.46 -11.91 6.18
CA GLU A 67 2.16 -13.31 6.56
C GLU A 67 1.43 -14.05 5.43
N ALA A 68 0.36 -13.46 4.89
CA ALA A 68 -0.47 -14.12 3.89
C ALA A 68 0.23 -14.32 2.54
N SER A 69 1.28 -13.55 2.28
CA SER A 69 2.08 -13.62 1.05
C SER A 69 3.42 -14.34 1.23
N ASN A 70 3.67 -14.94 2.40
CA ASN A 70 4.97 -15.54 2.73
C ASN A 70 6.15 -14.57 2.53
N GLY A 71 5.95 -13.31 2.92
CA GLY A 71 6.95 -12.24 2.84
C GLY A 71 7.09 -11.56 1.48
N TYR A 72 6.23 -11.86 0.49
CA TYR A 72 6.31 -11.25 -0.84
C TYR A 72 5.69 -9.85 -0.91
N PHE A 73 4.65 -9.57 -0.12
CA PHE A 73 3.85 -8.35 -0.18
C PHE A 73 3.83 -7.61 1.16
N GLY A 74 3.45 -6.34 1.12
CA GLY A 74 3.38 -5.46 2.29
C GLY A 74 4.23 -4.19 2.16
N PHE A 75 3.91 -3.20 2.98
CA PHE A 75 4.56 -1.88 2.94
C PHE A 75 6.04 -1.92 3.31
N SER A 76 6.43 -2.79 4.24
CA SER A 76 7.84 -3.02 4.63
C SER A 76 8.66 -3.53 3.43
N VAL A 77 8.10 -4.45 2.66
CA VAL A 77 8.72 -4.99 1.43
C VAL A 77 8.87 -3.90 0.38
N GLN A 78 7.80 -3.14 0.12
CA GLN A 78 7.82 -2.00 -0.80
C GLN A 78 8.83 -0.93 -0.38
N LYS A 79 8.85 -0.58 0.90
CA LYS A 79 9.80 0.40 1.46
C LYS A 79 11.23 -0.05 1.22
N LYS A 80 11.57 -1.30 1.56
CA LYS A 80 12.92 -1.83 1.35
C LYS A 80 13.32 -1.76 -0.12
N LEU A 81 12.48 -2.26 -1.02
CA LEU A 81 12.75 -2.21 -2.46
C LEU A 81 12.91 -0.78 -3.00
N TYR A 82 12.10 0.15 -2.51
CA TYR A 82 12.18 1.56 -2.88
C TYR A 82 13.50 2.19 -2.39
N GLN A 83 13.91 1.88 -1.15
CA GLN A 83 15.18 2.38 -0.58
C GLN A 83 16.41 1.74 -1.23
N ASP A 84 16.36 0.46 -1.60
CA ASP A 84 17.43 -0.23 -2.33
C ASP A 84 17.71 0.41 -3.70
N LEU A 85 16.69 1.04 -4.29
CA LEU A 85 16.82 1.83 -5.52
C LEU A 85 17.32 3.27 -5.25
N GLY A 86 17.62 3.64 -4.01
CA GLY A 86 18.03 4.99 -3.61
C GLY A 86 16.86 5.93 -3.30
N GLY A 87 15.64 5.39 -3.18
CA GLY A 87 14.44 6.14 -2.84
C GLY A 87 14.51 6.79 -1.45
N LYS A 88 13.99 8.00 -1.35
CA LYS A 88 13.99 8.82 -0.13
C LYS A 88 12.58 9.33 0.17
N HIS A 89 12.45 10.22 1.15
CA HIS A 89 11.18 10.82 1.53
C HIS A 89 10.65 11.88 0.55
N TYR A 90 11.40 12.19 -0.51
CA TYR A 90 11.00 13.12 -1.57
C TYR A 90 10.85 12.36 -2.88
N TYR A 91 9.97 12.87 -3.75
CA TYR A 91 9.70 12.27 -5.04
C TYR A 91 10.90 12.43 -6.00
N ASP A 92 11.41 11.31 -6.49
CA ASP A 92 12.35 11.24 -7.60
C ASP A 92 11.71 10.44 -8.75
N PRO A 93 11.46 11.07 -9.92
CA PRO A 93 10.81 10.40 -11.05
C PRO A 93 11.55 9.17 -11.56
N LYS A 94 12.90 9.19 -11.55
CA LYS A 94 13.71 8.07 -12.07
C LYS A 94 13.60 6.88 -11.13
N ILE A 95 13.70 7.12 -9.83
CA ILE A 95 13.54 6.06 -8.83
C ILE A 95 12.11 5.53 -8.81
N TRP A 96 11.10 6.40 -8.96
CA TRP A 96 9.71 5.99 -9.01
C TRP A 96 9.42 5.09 -10.23
N CYS A 97 9.92 5.44 -11.41
CA CYS A 97 9.81 4.60 -12.60
C CYS A 97 10.51 3.24 -12.42
N ALA A 98 11.75 3.23 -11.92
CA ALA A 98 12.50 2.00 -11.66
C ALA A 98 11.80 1.11 -10.62
N PHE A 99 11.23 1.73 -9.58
CA PHE A 99 10.44 1.03 -8.57
C PHE A 99 9.18 0.42 -9.18
N GLY A 100 8.44 1.19 -9.98
CA GLY A 100 7.25 0.71 -10.70
C GLY A 100 7.55 -0.49 -11.59
N GLU A 101 8.69 -0.51 -12.27
CA GLU A 101 9.14 -1.69 -13.04
C GLU A 101 9.48 -2.86 -12.11
N LYS A 102 10.21 -2.60 -11.03
CA LYS A 102 10.64 -3.62 -10.05
C LYS A 102 9.46 -4.35 -9.42
N VAL A 103 8.40 -3.64 -9.07
CA VAL A 103 7.20 -4.22 -8.44
C VAL A 103 6.11 -4.58 -9.45
N GLY A 104 6.31 -4.34 -10.75
CA GLY A 104 5.35 -4.72 -11.80
C GLY A 104 4.14 -3.79 -11.96
N TRP A 105 4.25 -2.52 -11.56
CA TRP A 105 3.25 -1.47 -11.83
C TRP A 105 3.50 -0.74 -13.16
N ARG A 106 4.70 -0.91 -13.74
CA ARG A 106 5.10 -0.28 -15.00
C ARG A 106 5.69 -1.34 -15.93
N LYS A 107 5.31 -1.31 -17.21
CA LYS A 107 5.79 -2.23 -18.25
C LYS A 107 5.97 -1.48 -19.57
N ASN A 108 7.10 -1.69 -20.25
CA ASN A 108 7.42 -1.04 -21.53
C ASN A 108 7.18 0.48 -21.46
N ASP A 109 7.77 1.12 -20.44
CA ASP A 109 7.62 2.53 -20.11
C ASP A 109 6.22 3.05 -19.74
N ASN A 110 5.19 2.20 -19.75
CA ASN A 110 3.81 2.56 -19.48
C ASN A 110 3.37 2.11 -18.07
N TRP A 111 2.69 2.99 -17.34
CA TRP A 111 2.04 2.63 -16.08
C TRP A 111 0.80 1.80 -16.36
N LEU A 112 0.67 0.66 -15.67
CA LEU A 112 -0.49 -0.19 -15.80
C LEU A 112 -1.69 0.47 -15.11
N SER A 113 -2.87 0.32 -15.72
CA SER A 113 -4.10 0.63 -15.00
C SER A 113 -4.31 -0.40 -13.88
N TYR A 114 -5.01 -0.03 -12.82
CA TYR A 114 -5.28 -0.97 -11.71
C TYR A 114 -6.05 -2.22 -12.17
N THR A 115 -6.87 -2.11 -13.22
CA THR A 115 -7.56 -3.26 -13.80
C THR A 115 -6.61 -4.24 -14.50
N ASP A 116 -5.42 -3.78 -14.91
CA ASP A 116 -4.40 -4.58 -15.59
C ASP A 116 -3.31 -5.11 -14.63
N LEU A 117 -3.40 -4.82 -13.33
CA LEU A 117 -2.45 -5.32 -12.34
C LEU A 117 -2.62 -6.83 -12.09
N ASN A 118 -1.53 -7.46 -11.65
CA ASN A 118 -1.47 -8.89 -11.42
C ASN A 118 -1.88 -9.23 -9.97
N PHE A 119 -3.15 -9.52 -9.76
CA PHE A 119 -3.66 -9.97 -8.45
C PHE A 119 -3.47 -11.47 -8.22
N ASN A 120 -2.21 -11.93 -8.32
CA ASN A 120 -1.82 -13.31 -8.01
C ASN A 120 -0.61 -13.32 -7.06
N LEU A 121 -0.44 -14.41 -6.31
CA LEU A 121 0.71 -14.59 -5.41
C LEU A 121 2.06 -14.67 -6.15
N TRP A 122 2.03 -14.93 -7.46
CA TRP A 122 3.22 -14.95 -8.32
C TRP A 122 3.61 -13.58 -8.88
N ALA A 123 2.90 -12.52 -8.49
CA ALA A 123 3.28 -11.17 -8.87
C ALA A 123 4.66 -10.80 -8.29
N PRO A 124 5.39 -9.83 -8.87
CA PRO A 124 6.69 -9.43 -8.37
C PRO A 124 6.66 -9.06 -6.88
N GLN A 125 7.78 -9.26 -6.18
CA GLN A 125 7.91 -8.87 -4.79
C GLN A 125 7.57 -7.37 -4.62
N GLY A 126 6.75 -7.05 -3.60
CA GLY A 126 6.27 -5.69 -3.35
C GLY A 126 5.11 -5.23 -4.23
N HIS A 127 4.56 -6.08 -5.12
CA HIS A 127 3.46 -5.68 -6.01
C HIS A 127 2.22 -5.17 -5.28
N LEU A 128 1.92 -5.75 -4.11
CA LEU A 128 0.77 -5.39 -3.29
C LEU A 128 1.20 -5.00 -1.87
N PRO A 129 0.41 -4.15 -1.17
CA PRO A 129 -0.77 -3.47 -1.69
C PRO A 129 -0.44 -2.27 -2.60
N MET A 130 -1.19 -2.09 -3.67
CA MET A 130 -1.20 -0.89 -4.54
C MET A 130 -2.29 0.10 -4.14
N LEU A 131 -3.19 -0.34 -3.25
CA LEU A 131 -4.25 0.42 -2.59
C LEU A 131 -5.40 0.87 -3.48
N GLY A 132 -5.62 0.30 -4.68
CA GLY A 132 -6.81 0.60 -5.50
C GLY A 132 -7.06 2.08 -5.77
N MET A 133 -6.06 2.91 -5.55
CA MET A 133 -6.21 4.34 -5.33
C MET A 133 -6.05 5.03 -6.69
N GLN A 134 -6.90 4.61 -7.61
CA GLN A 134 -6.94 4.96 -9.03
C GLN A 134 -7.21 6.45 -9.30
N PHE A 135 -7.48 7.26 -8.29
CA PHE A 135 -7.79 8.69 -8.41
C PHE A 135 -6.78 9.60 -7.71
N TRP A 136 -5.54 9.16 -7.62
CA TRP A 136 -4.49 9.95 -7.00
C TRP A 136 -3.79 10.75 -8.08
N GLY A 137 -4.18 12.02 -8.23
CA GLY A 137 -3.36 13.02 -8.93
C GLY A 137 -1.96 13.23 -8.33
N LEU A 138 -1.50 12.31 -7.47
CA LEU A 138 -0.20 12.25 -6.83
C LEU A 138 0.62 11.13 -7.48
N ARG A 139 1.58 11.51 -8.33
CA ARG A 139 2.67 10.61 -8.72
C ARG A 139 3.48 10.27 -7.47
N GLY A 140 3.69 8.98 -7.21
CA GLY A 140 4.54 8.54 -6.11
C GLY A 140 3.88 8.51 -4.73
N TRP A 141 2.62 8.10 -4.59
CA TRP A 141 1.95 8.01 -3.27
C TRP A 141 2.81 7.30 -2.19
N LEU A 142 3.58 6.27 -2.58
CA LEU A 142 4.45 5.55 -1.66
C LEU A 142 5.52 6.48 -1.07
N THR A 143 6.06 7.44 -1.84
CA THR A 143 7.07 8.39 -1.34
C THR A 143 6.55 9.21 -0.17
N LEU A 144 5.25 9.53 -0.18
CA LEU A 144 4.57 10.20 0.92
C LEU A 144 4.38 9.28 2.13
N LEU A 145 4.07 8.01 1.89
CA LEU A 145 3.90 7.01 2.95
C LEU A 145 5.24 6.61 3.61
N ILE A 146 6.37 6.69 2.91
CA ILE A 146 7.70 6.34 3.43
C ILE A 146 8.01 7.07 4.74
N ASN A 147 7.67 8.36 4.84
CA ASN A 147 7.86 9.13 6.08
C ASN A 147 7.09 8.51 7.25
N ARG A 148 5.83 8.13 7.01
CA ARG A 148 5.01 7.51 8.04
C ARG A 148 5.54 6.12 8.41
N LEU A 149 5.92 5.30 7.43
CA LEU A 149 6.53 3.98 7.67
C LEU A 149 7.80 4.09 8.51
N ASN A 150 8.67 5.05 8.22
CA ASN A 150 9.87 5.34 9.02
C ASN A 150 9.52 5.71 10.47
N SER A 151 8.59 6.65 10.69
CA SER A 151 8.17 7.02 12.05
C SER A 151 7.52 5.86 12.81
N CYS A 152 6.89 4.93 12.10
CA CYS A 152 6.27 3.76 12.68
C CYS A 152 7.24 2.59 12.85
N GLN A 153 8.51 2.72 12.43
CA GLN A 153 9.51 1.65 12.48
C GLN A 153 9.04 0.37 11.75
N ILE A 154 8.43 0.55 10.58
CA ILE A 154 8.07 -0.52 9.62
C ILE A 154 9.13 -0.58 8.53
#